data_AF-A0A1K1QS76-F1
#
_entry.id   AF-A0A1K1QS76-F1
#
_cell.length_a   1.000
_cell.length_b   1.000
_cell.length_c   1.000
_cell.angle_alpha   90.00
_cell.angle_beta   90.00
_cell.angle_gamma   90.00
#
_symmetry.space_group_name_H-M   'P 1'
#
loop_
_entity.id
_entity.type
_entity.pdbx_description
1 polymer ?
#
loop_
_entity_poly.entity_id
_entity_poly.type
_entity_poly.pdbx_seq_one_letter_code
_entity_poly.pdbx_strand_id
1 'polypeptide(L)'
;MGHSLLYGCKSMSLPESREEVERCFGVSLDERESDYHGGLYYLHRAGNGGRLMLKANVDLYDDEPAERAFPEWAVLLYVDFVGDIGASPEFLPPSFTLLAALESGLPAKRRRPPDFE
;
A
#
# COMPACT_ATOMS: atom_id res chain seq x y z
N MET A 1 5.68 -6.90 17.96
CA MET A 1 4.43 -6.68 17.19
C MET A 1 4.80 -5.92 15.92
N GLY A 2 4.16 -6.21 14.79
CA GLY A 2 4.38 -5.42 13.57
C GLY A 2 3.64 -4.08 13.67
N HIS A 3 4.11 -3.07 12.95
CA HIS A 3 3.36 -1.83 12.75
C HIS A 3 3.17 -1.62 11.25
N SER A 4 1.97 -1.16 10.87
CA SER A 4 1.59 -0.90 9.50
C SER A 4 1.16 0.55 9.37
N LEU A 5 1.81 1.30 8.49
CA LEU A 5 1.47 2.69 8.21
C LEU A 5 0.80 2.77 6.83
N LEU A 6 -0.26 3.55 6.73
CA LEU A 6 -0.96 3.83 5.48
C LEU A 6 -0.72 5.29 5.10
N TYR A 7 -0.20 5.50 3.90
CA TYR A 7 -0.02 6.81 3.30
C TYR A 7 -0.86 6.94 2.04
N GLY A 8 -1.25 8.17 1.72
CA GLY A 8 -1.95 8.49 0.48
C GLY A 8 -1.26 9.60 -0.31
N CYS A 9 -1.40 9.55 -1.63
CA CYS A 9 -1.10 10.65 -2.53
C CYS A 9 -2.35 10.99 -3.38
N LYS A 10 -2.67 12.28 -3.50
CA LYS A 10 -3.80 12.76 -4.30
C LYS A 10 -3.43 13.14 -5.74
N SER A 11 -2.20 13.60 -5.96
CA SER A 11 -1.83 14.36 -7.16
C SER A 11 -1.00 13.58 -8.17
N MET A 12 -0.56 12.37 -7.85
CA MET A 12 0.31 11.57 -8.71
C MET A 12 -0.40 10.34 -9.23
N SER A 13 -0.01 9.93 -10.44
CA SER A 13 -0.34 8.63 -10.98
C SER A 13 0.41 7.51 -10.25
N LEU A 14 -0.04 6.27 -10.45
CA LEU A 14 0.60 5.09 -9.86
C LEU A 14 2.05 4.89 -10.34
N PRO A 15 2.42 5.10 -11.63
CA PRO A 15 3.82 5.05 -12.08
C PRO A 15 4.70 6.16 -11.47
N GLU A 16 4.23 7.41 -11.43
CA GLU A 16 4.99 8.52 -10.82
C GLU A 16 5.24 8.25 -9.33
N SER A 17 4.21 7.77 -8.64
CA SER A 17 4.28 7.38 -7.23
C SER A 17 5.29 6.27 -6.99
N ARG A 18 5.41 5.31 -7.92
CA ARG A 18 6.40 4.23 -7.84
C ARG A 18 7.81 4.79 -7.88
N GLU A 19 8.12 5.61 -8.88
CA GLU A 19 9.45 6.21 -9.03
C GLU A 19 9.84 7.02 -7.78
N GLU A 20 8.90 7.77 -7.21
CA GLU A 20 9.15 8.55 -6.00
C GLU A 20 9.44 7.65 -4.78
N VAL A 21 8.65 6.58 -4.61
CA VAL A 21 8.85 5.61 -3.52
C VAL A 21 10.17 4.85 -3.68
N GLU A 22 10.48 4.35 -4.88
CA GLU A 22 11.75 3.67 -5.15
C GLU A 22 12.96 4.57 -4.84
N ARG A 23 12.88 5.85 -5.23
CA ARG A 23 13.91 6.86 -4.96
C ARG A 23 14.06 7.17 -3.47
N CYS A 24 12.95 7.34 -2.74
CA CYS A 24 12.97 7.69 -1.32
C CYS A 24 13.45 6.54 -0.43
N PHE A 25 13.02 5.31 -0.72
CA PHE A 25 13.37 4.13 0.07
C PHE A 25 14.65 3.43 -0.41
N GLY A 26 15.18 3.77 -1.59
CA GLY A 26 16.36 3.15 -2.17
C GLY A 26 16.15 1.67 -2.52
N VAL A 27 14.93 1.31 -2.93
CA VAL A 27 14.53 -0.06 -3.28
C VAL A 27 13.88 -0.11 -4.65
N SER A 28 13.80 -1.29 -5.25
CA SER A 28 12.95 -1.54 -6.42
C SER A 28 11.65 -2.22 -5.99
N LEU A 29 10.54 -1.79 -6.57
CA LEU A 29 9.24 -2.42 -6.38
C LEU A 29 8.94 -3.35 -7.57
N ASP A 30 8.51 -4.57 -7.27
CA ASP A 30 8.07 -5.52 -8.29
C ASP A 30 6.64 -5.19 -8.73
N GLU A 31 6.43 -5.08 -10.03
CA GLU A 31 5.08 -4.99 -10.62
C GLU A 31 4.33 -6.31 -10.46
N ARG A 32 3.06 -6.21 -10.09
CA ARG A 32 2.14 -7.33 -9.93
C ARG A 32 0.74 -6.93 -10.40
N GLU A 33 -0.04 -7.92 -10.79
CA GLU A 33 -1.45 -7.74 -11.14
C GLU A 33 -2.36 -8.21 -9.99
N SER A 34 -3.42 -7.45 -9.73
CA SER A 34 -4.37 -7.68 -8.65
C SER A 34 -5.60 -8.41 -9.16
N ASP A 35 -5.76 -9.68 -8.78
CA ASP A 35 -7.00 -10.44 -9.04
C ASP A 35 -8.20 -9.96 -8.20
N TYR A 36 -7.96 -9.12 -7.18
CA TYR A 36 -8.98 -8.69 -6.23
C TYR A 36 -9.65 -7.36 -6.59
N HIS A 37 -8.87 -6.42 -7.11
CA HIS A 37 -9.33 -5.06 -7.47
C HIS A 37 -9.04 -4.73 -8.94
N GLY A 38 -8.52 -5.71 -9.71
CA GLY A 38 -7.99 -5.47 -11.04
C GLY A 38 -6.74 -4.59 -11.05
N GLY A 39 -6.04 -4.60 -12.18
CA GLY A 39 -4.95 -3.66 -12.45
C GLY A 39 -3.66 -3.92 -11.68
N LEU A 40 -2.72 -3.00 -11.83
CA LEU A 40 -1.37 -3.14 -11.31
C LEU A 40 -1.24 -2.65 -9.87
N TYR A 41 -0.37 -3.32 -9.13
CA TYR A 41 0.20 -2.83 -7.88
C TYR A 41 1.69 -3.16 -7.84
N TYR A 42 2.40 -2.46 -6.98
CA TYR A 42 3.84 -2.61 -6.81
C TYR A 42 4.15 -3.11 -5.40
N LEU A 43 5.08 -4.06 -5.27
CA LEU A 43 5.42 -4.70 -4.01
C LEU A 43 6.93 -4.85 -3.84
N HIS A 44 7.44 -4.42 -2.68
CA HIS A 44 8.77 -4.76 -2.20
C HIS A 44 8.64 -5.56 -0.90
N ARG A 45 9.44 -6.63 -0.76
CA ARG A 45 9.53 -7.43 0.47
C ARG A 45 10.96 -7.37 1.00
N ALA A 46 11.11 -6.81 2.19
CA ALA A 46 12.39 -6.79 2.87
C ALA A 46 12.68 -8.17 3.50
N GLY A 47 13.96 -8.54 3.59
CA GLY A 47 14.39 -9.82 4.16
C GLY A 47 14.05 -10.00 5.65
N ASN A 48 13.72 -8.93 6.35
CA ASN A 48 13.30 -8.93 7.76
C ASN A 48 11.77 -9.08 7.95
N GLY A 49 11.01 -9.29 6.87
CA GLY A 49 9.55 -9.41 6.92
C GLY A 49 8.78 -8.10 6.74
N GLY A 50 9.46 -6.96 6.62
CA GLY A 50 8.84 -5.70 6.22
C GLY A 50 8.38 -5.72 4.76
N ARG A 51 7.40 -4.88 4.41
CA ARG A 51 6.96 -4.74 3.01
C ARG A 51 6.49 -3.32 2.68
N LEU A 52 6.66 -2.95 1.42
CA LEU A 52 6.06 -1.77 0.82
C LEU A 52 5.07 -2.23 -0.24
N MET A 53 3.81 -1.80 -0.17
CA MET A 53 2.81 -2.08 -1.19
C MET A 53 2.21 -0.76 -1.67
N LEU A 54 2.38 -0.47 -2.96
CA LEU A 54 1.87 0.72 -3.61
C LEU A 54 0.79 0.32 -4.61
N LYS A 55 -0.39 0.92 -4.52
CA LYS A 55 -1.53 0.61 -5.41
C LYS A 55 -2.38 1.83 -5.70
N ALA A 56 -3.11 1.80 -6.81
CA ALA A 56 -4.21 2.74 -7.02
C ALA A 56 -5.33 2.48 -6.01
N ASN A 57 -6.02 3.52 -5.59
CA ASN A 57 -7.16 3.42 -4.66
C ASN A 57 -8.48 3.30 -5.42
N VAL A 58 -8.54 2.34 -6.32
CA VAL A 58 -9.74 2.05 -7.10
C VAL A 58 -9.85 0.55 -7.22
N ASP A 59 -11.07 0.05 -7.07
CA ASP A 59 -11.44 -1.28 -7.48
C ASP A 59 -11.98 -1.19 -8.91
N LEU A 60 -11.22 -1.72 -9.87
CA LEU A 60 -11.55 -1.64 -11.29
C LEU A 60 -12.73 -2.52 -11.67
N TYR A 61 -13.20 -3.41 -10.78
CA TYR A 61 -14.37 -4.23 -11.05
C TYR A 61 -15.69 -3.49 -10.78
N ASP A 62 -15.72 -2.57 -9.82
CA ASP A 62 -16.93 -1.82 -9.45
C ASP A 62 -16.78 -0.28 -9.47
N ASP A 63 -15.60 0.23 -9.83
CA ASP A 63 -15.24 1.66 -9.89
C ASP A 63 -15.39 2.39 -8.53
N GLU A 64 -15.29 1.64 -7.42
CA GLU A 64 -15.31 2.21 -6.07
C GLU A 64 -13.89 2.36 -5.48
N PRO A 65 -13.70 3.26 -4.50
CA PRO A 65 -12.43 3.33 -3.77
C PRO A 65 -12.12 2.03 -3.02
N ALA A 66 -10.94 1.46 -3.28
CA ALA A 66 -10.49 0.23 -2.62
C ALA A 66 -10.38 0.39 -1.09
N GLU A 67 -9.97 1.56 -0.61
CA GLU A 67 -10.14 1.98 0.80
C GLU A 67 -11.19 3.08 0.91
N ARG A 68 -12.43 2.66 1.17
CA ARG A 68 -13.60 3.54 1.31
C ARG A 68 -13.48 4.61 2.40
N ALA A 69 -12.61 4.43 3.39
CA ALA A 69 -12.34 5.43 4.42
C ALA A 69 -11.56 6.65 3.87
N PHE A 70 -10.90 6.49 2.72
CA PHE A 70 -10.00 7.47 2.13
C PHE A 70 -10.29 7.69 0.64
N PRO A 71 -11.53 8.01 0.24
CA PRO A 71 -11.96 7.99 -1.17
C PRO A 71 -11.27 9.05 -2.04
N GLU A 72 -10.75 10.12 -1.45
CA GLU A 72 -10.11 11.24 -2.16
C GLU A 72 -8.63 10.99 -2.51
N TRP A 73 -8.07 9.85 -2.12
CA TRP A 73 -6.65 9.55 -2.27
C TRP A 73 -6.46 8.62 -3.45
N ALA A 74 -5.86 9.10 -4.54
CA ALA A 74 -5.73 8.33 -5.78
C ALA A 74 -4.79 7.13 -5.66
N VAL A 75 -3.71 7.27 -4.89
CA VAL A 75 -2.70 6.23 -4.69
C VAL A 75 -2.48 6.00 -3.20
N LEU A 76 -2.32 4.73 -2.82
CA LEU A 76 -2.05 4.30 -1.46
C LEU A 76 -0.73 3.57 -1.36
N LEU A 77 0.02 3.86 -0.29
CA LEU A 77 1.24 3.17 0.08
C LEU A 77 1.07 2.56 1.48
N TYR A 78 1.08 1.23 1.54
CA TYR A 78 1.13 0.47 2.79
C TYR A 78 2.58 0.15 3.11
N VAL A 79 2.96 0.40 4.35
CA VAL A 79 4.33 0.31 4.81
C VAL A 79 4.36 -0.49 6.10
N ASP A 80 4.79 -1.74 6.00
CA ASP A 80 4.83 -2.67 7.12
C ASP A 80 6.26 -2.86 7.63
N PHE A 81 6.42 -2.77 8.94
CA PHE A 81 7.69 -2.98 9.64
C PHE A 81 7.56 -4.05 10.71
N VAL A 82 8.62 -4.86 10.84
CA VAL A 82 8.76 -5.86 11.88
C VAL A 82 9.79 -5.36 12.89
N GLY A 83 9.34 -5.10 14.13
CA GLY A 83 10.17 -4.58 15.21
C GLY A 83 10.16 -3.05 15.32
N ASP A 84 10.95 -2.53 16.26
CA ASP A 84 11.20 -1.10 16.44
C ASP A 84 12.26 -0.66 15.42
N ILE A 85 11.88 -0.53 14.16
CA ILE A 85 12.81 -0.20 13.07
C ILE A 85 12.20 0.89 12.20
N GLY A 86 12.54 2.14 12.54
CA GLY A 86 13.43 2.90 11.67
C GLY A 86 12.91 3.37 10.31
N ALA A 87 11.65 3.18 9.96
CA ALA A 87 11.01 4.13 9.06
C ALA A 87 10.67 5.37 9.84
N SER A 88 11.73 6.12 10.10
CA SER A 88 11.56 7.51 10.44
C SER A 88 10.74 8.15 9.32
N PRO A 89 9.72 8.97 9.66
CA PRO A 89 8.93 9.69 8.68
C PRO A 89 9.78 10.57 7.73
N GLU A 90 11.07 10.74 8.02
CA GLU A 90 12.04 11.41 7.13
C GLU A 90 12.30 10.71 5.79
N PHE A 91 12.02 9.41 5.67
CA PHE A 91 12.21 8.66 4.41
C PHE A 91 10.95 8.61 3.54
N LEU A 92 9.91 9.35 3.92
CA LEU A 92 8.67 9.40 3.14
C LEU A 92 8.79 10.38 1.98
N PRO A 93 8.17 10.09 0.84
CA PRO A 93 8.08 11.08 -0.22
C PRO A 93 7.20 12.25 0.27
N PRO A 94 7.62 13.52 0.08
CA PRO A 94 6.88 14.69 0.56
C PRO A 94 5.46 14.80 -0.03
N SER A 95 5.22 14.14 -1.16
CA SER A 95 3.92 14.04 -1.84
C SER A 95 2.94 13.09 -1.15
N PHE A 96 3.39 12.32 -0.15
CA PHE A 96 2.59 11.35 0.60
C PHE A 96 2.22 11.86 1.99
N THR A 97 0.94 11.72 2.35
CA THR A 97 0.40 12.08 3.67
C THR A 97 0.08 10.83 4.47
N LEU A 98 0.45 10.80 5.75
CA LEU A 98 0.05 9.72 6.66
C LEU A 98 -1.46 9.76 6.90
N LEU A 99 -2.15 8.67 6.58
CA LEU A 99 -3.60 8.52 6.74
C LEU A 99 -3.95 7.72 7.99
N ALA A 100 -3.18 6.67 8.29
CA ALA A 100 -3.43 5.82 9.45
C ALA A 100 -2.14 5.14 9.94
N ALA A 101 -2.04 4.95 11.25
CA ALA A 101 -1.11 4.02 11.87
C ALA A 101 -1.91 2.84 12.44
N LEU A 102 -1.64 1.65 11.93
CA LEU A 102 -2.33 0.42 12.28
C LEU A 102 -1.36 -0.45 13.08
N GLU A 103 -1.72 -0.81 14.30
CA GLU A 103 -1.01 -1.86 15.01
C GLU A 103 -1.26 -3.18 14.26
N SER A 104 -0.20 -3.96 13.99
CA SER A 104 -0.37 -5.27 13.34
C SER A 104 -1.13 -6.21 14.26
N GLY A 105 -2.44 -6.18 14.08
CA GLY A 105 -3.46 -7.04 14.65
C GLY A 105 -4.71 -6.95 13.79
N LEU A 106 -4.57 -6.99 12.46
CA LEU A 106 -5.73 -7.03 11.58
C LEU A 106 -6.30 -8.46 11.53
N PRO A 107 -7.60 -8.64 11.75
CA PRO A 107 -8.26 -9.90 11.37
C PRO A 107 -8.03 -10.09 9.87
N ALA A 108 -7.67 -11.31 9.48
CA ALA A 108 -7.72 -11.71 8.08
C ALA A 108 -9.06 -11.24 7.52
N LYS A 109 -9.05 -10.24 6.60
CA LYS A 109 -10.24 -9.90 5.83
C LYS A 109 -10.71 -11.23 5.25
N ARG A 110 -11.88 -11.69 5.73
CA ARG A 110 -12.42 -13.02 5.48
C ARG A 110 -12.26 -13.28 3.99
N ARG A 111 -11.48 -14.31 3.63
CA ARG A 111 -11.61 -14.95 2.32
C ARG A 111 -13.11 -15.16 2.11
N ARG A 112 -13.73 -14.53 1.11
CA ARG A 112 -14.98 -15.10 0.62
C ARG A 112 -14.64 -16.55 0.27
N PRO A 113 -15.33 -17.56 0.83
CA PRO A 113 -15.23 -18.87 0.25
C PRO A 113 -15.64 -18.75 -1.22
N PRO A 114 -15.01 -19.50 -2.14
CA PRO A 114 -15.55 -19.62 -3.48
C PRO A 114 -16.99 -20.15 -3.34
N ASP A 115 -17.94 -19.44 -3.94
CA ASP A 115 -19.27 -19.98 -4.15
C ASP A 115 -19.09 -21.19 -5.09
N PHE A 116 -19.20 -22.39 -4.52
CA PHE A 116 -19.37 -23.59 -5.31
C PHE A 116 -20.88 -23.71 -5.59
N GLU A 117 -21.24 -23.60 -6.87
CA GLU A 117 -22.54 -24.05 -7.39
C GLU A 117 -22.76 -25.55 -7.15
#